data_AF-A0AAV2TA89-F1
#
_entry.id   AF-A0AAV2TA89-F1
#
_cell.length_a   1.000
_cell.length_b   1.000
_cell.length_c   1.000
_cell.angle_alpha   90.00
_cell.angle_beta   90.00
_cell.angle_gamma   90.00
#
_symmetry.space_group_name_H-M   'P 1'
#
loop_
_entity.id
_entity.type
_entity.pdbx_description
1 polymer ?
#
loop_
_entity_poly.entity_id
_entity_poly.type
_entity_poly.pdbx_seq_one_letter_code
_entity_poly.pdbx_strand_id
1 'polypeptide(L)'
;MCSACTLCRDGFVFEEECEVKSARPKKSDSFGVEDSFDEDSVLDKTSSCFKLIQCMRETWLPGACVFLTLFITLSLYPSILTKIRPMHDEPPTAWTTKFFIPVIVFLSFNICDWIGRFVSGLLRWPGRNQMRLTLLFCCLRIVLVILCLFMNQKPRVLLPAVFIHDAFPIILVIVLGLTNGYLFALSMMHGPSFASPGHSESAGLALSLYLSVGLGAGVAVSYGLVLLL
;
A
#
# COMPACT_ATOMS: atom_id res chain seq x y z
N MET A 1 40.73 -12.10 -33.02
CA MET A 1 41.47 -10.87 -33.35
C MET A 1 40.55 -9.94 -34.11
N CYS A 2 40.02 -8.91 -33.46
CA CYS A 2 39.59 -7.69 -34.14
C CYS A 2 39.81 -6.53 -33.19
N SER A 3 40.37 -5.47 -33.75
CA SER A 3 41.06 -4.37 -33.08
C SER A 3 40.11 -3.42 -32.36
N ALA A 4 40.64 -2.74 -31.35
CA ALA A 4 40.00 -1.71 -30.54
C ALA A 4 39.55 -0.49 -31.35
N CYS A 5 38.49 0.18 -30.87
CA CYS A 5 38.29 1.61 -31.09
C CYS A 5 37.84 2.25 -29.77
N THR A 6 38.81 2.81 -29.06
CA THR A 6 38.60 3.69 -27.91
C THR A 6 38.29 5.09 -28.43
N LEU A 7 37.15 5.69 -28.07
CA LEU A 7 37.12 7.14 -27.85
C LEU A 7 35.95 7.53 -26.95
N CYS A 8 36.32 8.02 -25.76
CA CYS A 8 35.45 8.55 -24.73
C CYS A 8 35.47 10.09 -24.84
N ARG A 9 34.34 10.71 -25.14
CA ARG A 9 33.98 12.05 -24.67
C ARG A 9 32.48 12.27 -24.87
N ASP A 10 31.84 12.80 -23.83
CA ASP A 10 30.42 13.15 -23.70
C ASP A 10 29.46 12.02 -23.22
N GLY A 11 29.83 11.39 -22.11
CA GLY A 11 28.95 11.32 -20.93
C GLY A 11 27.66 10.48 -20.94
N PHE A 12 27.42 9.64 -21.94
CA PHE A 12 26.30 8.69 -21.95
C PHE A 12 26.83 7.25 -22.03
N VAL A 13 26.77 6.52 -20.92
CA VAL A 13 27.05 5.07 -20.91
C VAL A 13 25.76 4.37 -21.33
N PHE A 14 25.71 3.95 -22.59
CA PHE A 14 24.87 2.83 -23.01
C PHE A 14 25.70 1.56 -22.77
N GLU A 15 25.29 0.78 -21.78
CA GLU A 15 25.85 -0.55 -21.56
C GLU A 15 25.05 -1.53 -22.43
N GLU A 16 25.57 -1.78 -23.62
CA GLU A 16 25.10 -2.80 -24.54
C GLU A 16 25.97 -4.03 -24.35
N GLU A 17 25.48 -5.03 -23.60
CA GLU A 17 26.12 -6.34 -23.44
C GLU A 17 25.02 -7.35 -23.04
N CYS A 18 24.93 -8.57 -23.56
CA CYS A 18 25.80 -9.34 -24.44
C CYS A 18 24.91 -10.45 -25.06
N GLU A 19 24.83 -10.56 -26.38
CA GLU A 19 24.19 -11.70 -27.04
C GLU A 19 25.00 -12.98 -26.75
N VAL A 20 24.57 -13.77 -25.78
CA VAL A 20 25.06 -15.14 -25.58
C VAL A 20 24.50 -16.00 -26.71
N LYS A 21 25.29 -16.13 -27.78
CA LYS A 21 25.07 -17.12 -28.84
C LYS A 21 25.10 -18.53 -28.26
N SER A 22 23.93 -19.06 -27.93
CA SER A 22 23.74 -20.48 -27.63
C SER A 22 23.76 -21.26 -28.94
N ALA A 23 24.79 -22.09 -29.10
CA ALA A 23 24.99 -22.94 -30.26
C ALA A 23 23.90 -24.03 -30.33
N ARG A 24 23.15 -24.09 -31.45
CA ARG A 24 22.23 -25.20 -31.76
C ARG A 24 22.96 -26.31 -32.54
N PRO A 25 22.90 -27.59 -32.12
CA PRO A 25 23.27 -28.69 -33.02
C PRO A 25 22.11 -28.94 -34.00
N LYS A 26 22.45 -29.15 -35.28
CA LYS A 26 21.50 -29.60 -36.33
C LYS A 26 21.04 -31.03 -36.03
N LYS A 27 19.73 -31.28 -36.02
CA LYS A 27 19.18 -32.62 -36.20
C LYS A 27 17.99 -32.59 -37.17
N SER A 28 18.07 -33.51 -38.12
CA SER A 28 17.27 -33.72 -39.33
C SER A 28 15.86 -34.25 -39.07
N ASP A 29 14.95 -33.82 -39.95
CA ASP A 29 13.62 -34.34 -40.35
C ASP A 29 12.99 -35.51 -39.57
N SER A 30 11.81 -35.27 -38.98
CA SER A 30 10.54 -35.94 -39.37
C SER A 30 9.36 -35.59 -38.44
N PHE A 31 8.26 -35.14 -39.06
CA PHE A 31 6.84 -35.45 -38.79
C PHE A 31 6.27 -35.32 -37.36
N GLY A 32 5.44 -34.28 -37.15
CA GLY A 32 4.20 -34.38 -36.37
C GLY A 32 4.11 -33.61 -35.05
N VAL A 33 3.02 -32.84 -34.94
CA VAL A 33 2.40 -32.18 -33.77
C VAL A 33 2.92 -30.77 -33.41
N GLU A 34 2.09 -29.78 -33.77
CA GLU A 34 2.05 -28.45 -33.15
C GLU A 34 1.77 -28.60 -31.64
N ASP A 35 2.83 -28.54 -30.82
CA ASP A 35 2.72 -28.35 -29.35
C ASP A 35 3.67 -27.24 -28.85
N SER A 36 4.33 -26.53 -29.77
CA SER A 36 5.34 -25.50 -29.47
C SER A 36 4.75 -24.15 -29.07
N PHE A 37 3.43 -24.03 -28.85
CA PHE A 37 2.75 -22.76 -28.60
C PHE A 37 2.31 -22.51 -27.15
N ASP A 38 2.52 -23.46 -26.23
CA ASP A 38 2.25 -23.26 -24.80
C ASP A 38 3.47 -23.47 -23.88
N GLU A 39 4.52 -24.19 -24.30
CA GLU A 39 5.70 -24.39 -23.44
C GLU A 39 6.52 -23.11 -23.23
N ASP A 40 6.76 -22.32 -24.28
CA ASP A 40 7.51 -21.05 -24.17
C ASP A 40 6.72 -19.99 -23.38
N SER A 41 5.38 -19.97 -23.53
CA SER A 41 4.51 -19.05 -22.78
C SER A 41 4.40 -19.44 -21.30
N VAL A 42 4.38 -20.75 -21.00
CA VAL A 42 4.37 -21.28 -19.63
C VAL A 42 5.72 -21.11 -18.96
N LEU A 43 6.84 -21.33 -19.66
CA LEU A 43 8.19 -21.10 -19.13
C LEU A 43 8.43 -19.61 -18.82
N ASP A 44 8.00 -18.70 -19.69
CA ASP A 44 8.15 -17.27 -19.48
C ASP A 44 7.23 -16.76 -18.35
N LYS A 45 6.01 -17.30 -18.25
CA LYS A 45 5.08 -17.02 -17.14
C LYS A 45 5.58 -17.58 -15.81
N THR A 46 6.15 -18.77 -15.80
CA THR A 46 6.72 -19.41 -14.60
C THR A 46 7.98 -18.66 -14.13
N SER A 47 8.83 -18.24 -15.06
CA SER A 47 10.00 -17.37 -14.80
C SER A 47 9.58 -16.04 -14.20
N SER A 48 8.53 -15.41 -14.76
CA SER A 48 7.97 -14.15 -14.28
C SER A 48 7.35 -14.29 -12.87
N CYS A 49 6.61 -15.37 -12.61
CA CYS A 49 6.06 -15.65 -11.27
C CYS A 49 7.16 -15.88 -10.24
N PHE A 50 8.22 -16.62 -10.58
CA PHE A 50 9.34 -16.86 -9.68
C PHE A 50 10.07 -15.54 -9.34
N LYS A 51 10.33 -14.70 -10.35
CA LYS A 51 10.90 -13.35 -10.18
C LYS A 51 10.02 -12.47 -9.29
N LEU A 52 8.70 -12.50 -9.48
CA LEU A 52 7.75 -11.75 -8.67
C LEU A 52 7.77 -12.21 -7.21
N ILE A 53 7.71 -13.52 -6.95
CA ILE A 53 7.74 -14.09 -5.60
C ILE A 53 9.06 -13.71 -4.90
N GLN A 54 10.17 -13.75 -5.62
CA GLN A 54 11.46 -13.29 -5.11
C GLN A 54 11.42 -11.79 -4.77
N CYS A 55 10.90 -10.94 -5.67
CA CYS A 55 10.74 -9.51 -5.41
C CYS A 55 9.80 -9.23 -4.22
N MET A 56 8.73 -10.01 -4.07
CA MET A 56 7.82 -9.92 -2.91
C MET A 56 8.53 -10.25 -1.60
N ARG A 57 9.47 -11.20 -1.63
CA ARG A 57 10.32 -11.55 -0.48
C ARG A 57 11.36 -10.48 -0.19
N GLU A 58 11.95 -9.85 -1.22
CA GLU A 58 12.91 -8.74 -1.05
C GLU A 58 12.24 -7.47 -0.50
N THR A 59 11.03 -7.18 -0.99
CA THR A 59 10.24 -5.99 -0.63
C THR A 59 9.24 -6.22 0.51
N TRP A 60 9.38 -7.33 1.24
CA TRP A 60 8.41 -7.71 2.29
C TRP A 60 8.21 -6.62 3.35
N LEU A 61 9.26 -5.88 3.70
CA LEU A 61 9.24 -4.87 4.73
C LEU A 61 8.41 -3.64 4.32
N PRO A 62 8.70 -2.94 3.20
CA PRO A 62 7.83 -1.88 2.70
C PRO A 62 6.44 -2.40 2.28
N GLY A 63 6.33 -3.62 1.75
CA GLY A 63 5.06 -4.26 1.43
C GLY A 63 4.17 -4.46 2.65
N ALA A 64 4.72 -4.93 3.77
CA ALA A 64 4.00 -5.06 5.03
C ALA A 64 3.53 -3.71 5.59
N CYS A 65 4.34 -2.65 5.47
CA CYS A 65 3.93 -1.29 5.85
C CYS A 65 2.74 -0.80 5.03
N VAL A 66 2.77 -0.99 3.71
CA VAL A 66 1.67 -0.63 2.79
C VAL A 66 0.41 -1.40 3.16
N PHE A 67 0.53 -2.73 3.30
CA PHE A 67 -0.56 -3.61 3.67
C PHE A 67 -1.20 -3.17 4.99
N LEU A 68 -0.43 -3.03 6.06
CA LEU A 68 -0.94 -2.68 7.40
C LEU A 68 -1.57 -1.28 7.41
N THR A 69 -0.94 -0.31 6.73
CA THR A 69 -1.46 1.06 6.67
C THR A 69 -2.84 1.08 6.01
N LEU A 70 -3.00 0.43 4.86
CA LEU A 70 -4.29 0.37 4.16
C LEU A 70 -5.32 -0.48 4.88
N PHE A 71 -4.90 -1.63 5.41
CA PHE A 71 -5.75 -2.54 6.17
C PHE A 71 -6.40 -1.82 7.35
N ILE A 72 -5.59 -1.13 8.17
CA ILE A 72 -6.07 -0.40 9.35
C ILE A 72 -6.98 0.75 8.92
N THR A 73 -6.55 1.56 7.95
CA THR A 73 -7.33 2.72 7.49
C THR A 73 -8.69 2.30 6.95
N LEU A 74 -8.77 1.27 6.11
CA LEU A 74 -10.03 0.80 5.54
C LEU A 74 -10.90 0.01 6.50
N SER A 75 -10.30 -0.61 7.53
CA SER A 75 -11.10 -1.20 8.60
C SER A 75 -11.96 -0.14 9.31
N LEU A 76 -11.45 1.08 9.45
CA LEU A 76 -12.11 2.20 10.14
C LEU A 76 -12.91 3.12 9.20
N TYR A 77 -12.26 3.62 8.15
CA TYR A 77 -12.82 4.59 7.23
C TYR A 77 -13.38 3.90 5.96
N PRO A 78 -14.60 4.23 5.52
CA PRO A 78 -15.55 5.16 6.14
C PRO A 78 -16.48 4.49 7.16
N SER A 79 -16.66 3.17 7.11
CA SER A 79 -17.82 2.47 7.68
C SER A 79 -17.98 2.62 9.20
N ILE A 80 -16.88 2.67 9.95
CA ILE A 80 -16.93 2.81 11.41
C ILE A 80 -17.06 4.29 11.79
N LEU A 81 -16.37 5.17 11.07
CA LEU A 81 -16.37 6.60 11.36
C LEU A 81 -17.71 7.28 11.03
N THR A 82 -18.47 6.76 10.07
CA THR A 82 -19.82 7.27 9.76
C THR A 82 -20.86 6.92 10.83
N LYS A 83 -20.59 5.92 11.69
CA LYS A 83 -21.45 5.58 12.84
C LYS A 83 -21.25 6.51 14.04
N ILE A 84 -20.25 7.38 14.01
CA ILE A 84 -19.97 8.33 15.08
C ILE A 84 -21.03 9.43 15.05
N ARG A 85 -21.68 9.64 16.20
CA ARG A 85 -22.68 10.69 16.37
C ARG A 85 -22.11 11.83 17.20
N PRO A 86 -22.38 13.09 16.82
CA PRO A 86 -22.00 14.25 17.61
C PRO A 86 -22.77 14.32 18.93
N MET A 87 -22.17 14.96 19.93
CA MET A 87 -22.64 15.08 21.30
C MET A 87 -23.91 15.92 21.40
N HIS A 88 -24.02 16.98 20.60
CA HIS A 88 -25.19 17.86 20.54
C HIS A 88 -26.01 17.59 19.28
N ASP A 89 -26.68 16.43 19.25
CA ASP A 89 -27.58 16.02 18.15
C ASP A 89 -29.03 16.50 18.37
N GLU A 90 -29.32 17.17 19.49
CA GLU A 90 -30.66 17.65 19.84
C GLU A 90 -30.68 19.16 20.16
N PRO A 91 -31.45 19.99 19.42
CA PRO A 91 -32.27 19.63 18.25
C PRO A 91 -31.40 19.32 17.00
N PRO A 92 -31.83 18.38 16.13
CA PRO A 92 -31.08 18.01 14.93
C PRO A 92 -31.05 19.18 13.95
N THR A 93 -29.88 19.82 13.84
CA THR A 93 -29.66 20.87 12.85
C THR A 93 -29.30 20.26 11.49
N ALA A 94 -29.51 21.03 10.41
CA ALA A 94 -29.04 20.63 9.07
C ALA A 94 -27.53 20.34 9.05
N TRP A 95 -26.75 21.04 9.89
CA TRP A 95 -25.33 20.81 10.07
C TRP A 95 -25.03 19.42 10.60
N THR A 96 -25.65 19.06 11.73
CA THR A 96 -25.39 17.81 12.44
C THR A 96 -25.80 16.57 11.63
N THR A 97 -26.93 16.66 10.91
CA THR A 97 -27.50 15.51 10.19
C THR A 97 -26.93 15.33 8.78
N LYS A 98 -26.67 16.42 8.05
CA LYS A 98 -26.32 16.37 6.62
C LYS A 98 -24.84 16.67 6.33
N PHE A 99 -24.24 17.59 7.08
CA PHE A 99 -22.91 18.11 6.75
C PHE A 99 -21.81 17.58 7.65
N PHE A 100 -22.13 17.18 8.88
CA PHE A 100 -21.13 16.72 9.84
C PHE A 100 -20.28 15.58 9.29
N ILE A 101 -20.90 14.47 8.87
CA ILE A 101 -20.15 13.30 8.38
C ILE A 101 -19.37 13.62 7.08
N PRO A 102 -19.97 14.20 6.01
CA PRO A 102 -19.23 14.52 4.79
C PRO A 102 -18.07 15.50 5.00
N VAL A 103 -18.23 16.51 5.86
CA VAL A 103 -17.20 17.53 6.07
C VAL A 103 -16.13 17.05 7.06
N ILE A 104 -16.55 16.54 8.21
CA ILE A 104 -15.63 16.19 9.29
C ILE A 104 -14.95 14.85 9.07
N VAL A 105 -15.64 13.86 8.50
CA VAL A 105 -15.07 12.53 8.28
C VAL A 105 -14.44 12.45 6.90
N PHE A 106 -15.22 12.66 5.85
CA PHE A 106 -14.73 12.45 4.48
C PHE A 106 -13.76 13.56 4.04
N LEU A 107 -14.16 14.82 4.08
CA LEU A 107 -13.32 15.92 3.60
C LEU A 107 -12.06 16.09 4.45
N SER A 108 -12.17 16.10 5.77
CA SER A 108 -10.99 16.22 6.64
C SER A 108 -10.02 15.05 6.46
N PHE A 109 -10.50 13.81 6.34
CA PHE A 109 -9.63 12.65 6.07
C PHE A 109 -8.85 12.83 4.77
N ASN A 110 -9.53 13.17 3.67
CA ASN A 110 -8.90 13.30 2.36
C ASN A 110 -7.90 14.46 2.29
N ILE A 111 -8.21 15.61 2.92
CA ILE A 111 -7.27 16.74 3.02
C ILE A 111 -6.03 16.33 3.80
N CYS A 112 -6.22 15.67 4.95
CA CYS A 112 -5.12 15.21 5.79
C CYS A 112 -4.26 14.14 5.10
N ASP A 113 -4.88 13.20 4.37
CA ASP A 113 -4.16 12.19 3.57
C ASP A 113 -3.32 12.85 2.48
N TRP A 114 -3.89 13.82 1.77
CA TRP A 114 -3.17 14.56 0.73
C TRP A 114 -1.98 15.34 1.31
N ILE A 115 -2.17 16.03 2.44
CA ILE A 115 -1.09 16.71 3.17
C ILE A 115 -0.03 15.69 3.61
N GLY A 116 -0.42 14.54 4.16
CA GLY A 116 0.51 13.49 4.58
C GLY A 116 1.38 12.99 3.41
N ARG A 117 0.78 12.76 2.24
CA ARG A 117 1.51 12.37 1.02
C ARG A 117 2.46 13.47 0.58
N PHE A 118 1.99 14.72 0.56
CA PHE A 118 2.83 15.87 0.20
C PHE A 118 4.04 15.97 1.13
N VAL A 119 3.83 15.92 2.45
CA VAL A 119 4.90 15.97 3.45
C VAL A 119 5.88 14.80 3.29
N SER A 120 5.43 13.60 2.91
CA SER A 120 6.35 12.47 2.65
C SER A 120 7.28 12.70 1.45
N GLY A 121 6.82 13.49 0.48
CA GLY A 121 7.63 13.90 -0.67
C GLY A 121 8.71 14.91 -0.28
N LEU A 122 8.42 15.82 0.65
CA LEU A 122 9.36 16.81 1.17
C LEU A 122 10.32 16.20 2.19
N LEU A 123 9.79 15.46 3.17
CA LEU A 123 10.52 14.87 4.27
C LEU A 123 10.45 13.34 4.21
N ARG A 124 11.51 12.73 3.67
CA ARG A 124 11.66 11.28 3.56
C ARG A 124 12.20 10.64 4.84
N TRP A 125 11.53 10.86 5.96
CA TRP A 125 11.88 10.26 7.25
C TRP A 125 10.77 9.32 7.73
N PRO A 126 11.05 8.15 8.33
CA PRO A 126 12.34 7.48 8.44
C PRO A 126 12.91 7.08 7.07
N GLY A 127 14.24 7.09 6.94
CA GLY A 127 14.90 6.73 5.68
C GLY A 127 14.88 5.23 5.39
N ARG A 128 15.36 4.82 4.21
CA ARG A 128 15.43 3.41 3.76
C ARG A 128 15.97 2.43 4.83
N ASN A 129 17.08 2.77 5.48
CA ASN A 129 17.71 1.90 6.47
C ASN A 129 16.88 1.76 7.77
N GLN A 130 15.94 2.67 7.99
CA GLN A 130 15.08 2.75 9.16
C GLN A 130 13.64 2.29 8.87
N MET A 131 13.40 1.51 7.82
CA MET A 131 12.04 1.02 7.49
C MET A 131 11.39 0.20 8.61
N ARG A 132 12.18 -0.40 9.52
CA ARG A 132 11.63 -1.05 10.72
C ARG A 132 10.92 -0.05 11.65
N LEU A 133 11.37 1.21 11.68
CA LEU A 133 10.70 2.29 12.42
C LEU A 133 9.39 2.69 11.73
N THR A 134 9.38 2.74 10.39
CA THR A 134 8.14 2.93 9.61
C THR A 134 7.13 1.83 9.91
N LEU A 135 7.58 0.57 9.96
CA LEU A 135 6.73 -0.57 10.34
C LEU A 135 6.20 -0.43 11.78
N LEU A 136 7.04 -0.01 12.73
CA LEU A 136 6.61 0.26 14.09
C LEU A 136 5.50 1.32 14.14
N PHE A 137 5.63 2.42 13.39
CA PHE A 137 4.56 3.42 13.28
C PHE A 137 3.30 2.86 12.63
N CYS A 138 3.41 1.97 11.63
CA CYS A 138 2.26 1.28 11.05
C CYS A 138 1.54 0.41 12.11
N CYS A 139 2.29 -0.34 12.91
CA CYS A 139 1.73 -1.14 14.01
C CYS A 139 1.10 -0.28 15.11
N LEU A 140 1.68 0.88 15.42
CA LEU A 140 1.13 1.82 16.40
C LEU A 140 -0.28 2.29 16.02
N ARG A 141 -0.61 2.32 14.72
CA ARG A 141 -1.97 2.66 14.24
C ARG A 141 -3.03 1.68 14.73
N ILE A 142 -2.67 0.45 15.14
CA ILE A 142 -3.63 -0.52 15.71
C ILE A 142 -4.25 0.07 16.98
N VAL A 143 -3.51 0.88 17.74
CA VAL A 143 -4.04 1.60 18.91
C VAL A 143 -5.16 2.57 18.51
N LEU A 144 -5.10 3.17 17.31
CA LEU A 144 -6.18 4.02 16.80
C LEU A 144 -7.46 3.22 16.55
N VAL A 145 -7.35 1.95 16.12
CA VAL A 145 -8.50 1.05 15.95
C VAL A 145 -9.17 0.78 17.30
N ILE A 146 -8.36 0.42 18.30
CA ILE A 146 -8.86 0.17 19.66
C ILE A 146 -9.53 1.43 20.21
N LEU A 147 -8.89 2.59 20.06
CA LEU A 147 -9.44 3.87 20.50
C LEU A 147 -10.78 4.19 19.82
N CYS A 148 -10.89 3.93 18.51
CA CYS A 148 -12.13 4.07 17.74
C CYS A 148 -13.28 3.25 18.33
N LEU A 149 -13.03 2.01 18.76
CA LEU A 149 -14.06 1.13 19.34
C LEU A 149 -14.63 1.65 20.67
N PHE A 150 -13.87 2.46 21.42
CA PHE A 150 -14.33 3.08 22.67
C PHE A 150 -15.04 4.44 22.47
N MET A 151 -15.04 5.00 21.25
CA MET A 151 -15.70 6.28 20.92
C MET A 151 -17.21 6.17 20.77
N ASN A 152 -17.94 7.29 20.97
CA ASN A 152 -19.39 7.45 20.91
C ASN A 152 -20.08 7.03 19.57
N GLN A 153 -20.09 5.73 19.26
CA GLN A 153 -20.82 5.14 18.13
C GLN A 153 -22.24 4.75 18.55
N LYS A 154 -23.22 4.81 17.66
CA LYS A 154 -24.61 4.33 17.90
C LYS A 154 -25.15 3.61 16.65
N PRO A 155 -26.00 2.56 16.79
CA PRO A 155 -26.39 1.87 18.03
C PRO A 155 -25.23 1.06 18.63
N ARG A 156 -25.30 0.72 19.92
CA ARG A 156 -24.28 -0.10 20.61
C ARG A 156 -24.94 -1.30 21.26
N VAL A 157 -24.35 -2.48 21.10
CA VAL A 157 -24.84 -3.71 21.75
C VAL A 157 -23.93 -4.16 22.91
N LEU A 158 -22.60 -3.95 22.86
CA LEU A 158 -21.66 -4.55 23.84
C LEU A 158 -20.74 -3.60 24.64
N LEU A 159 -20.37 -2.40 24.17
CA LEU A 159 -19.29 -1.59 24.78
C LEU A 159 -19.76 -0.23 25.32
N PRO A 160 -19.35 0.19 26.54
CA PRO A 160 -19.68 1.50 27.11
C PRO A 160 -18.91 2.65 26.45
N ALA A 161 -19.51 3.84 26.37
CA ALA A 161 -18.91 5.02 25.76
C ALA A 161 -18.01 5.74 26.76
N VAL A 162 -16.70 5.77 26.51
CA VAL A 162 -15.74 6.47 27.40
C VAL A 162 -15.44 7.88 26.89
N PHE A 163 -15.40 8.06 25.56
CA PHE A 163 -15.12 9.36 24.94
C PHE A 163 -16.38 9.97 24.33
N ILE A 164 -16.94 10.96 25.02
CA ILE A 164 -18.23 11.61 24.67
C ILE A 164 -18.04 12.90 23.87
N HIS A 165 -16.88 13.56 24.00
CA HIS A 165 -16.63 14.87 23.39
C HIS A 165 -16.33 14.79 21.88
N ASP A 166 -16.92 15.69 21.09
CA ASP A 166 -16.83 15.71 19.62
C ASP A 166 -15.42 15.97 19.06
N ALA A 167 -14.51 16.50 19.88
CA ALA A 167 -13.12 16.71 19.47
C ALA A 167 -12.35 15.40 19.24
N PHE A 168 -12.66 14.34 19.98
CA PHE A 168 -11.94 13.06 19.87
C PHE A 168 -12.03 12.43 18.47
N PRO A 169 -13.23 12.26 17.86
CA PRO A 169 -13.33 11.70 16.52
C PRO A 169 -12.69 12.60 15.46
N ILE A 170 -12.74 13.94 15.61
CA ILE A 170 -12.09 14.88 14.70
C ILE A 170 -10.57 14.68 14.72
N ILE A 171 -9.98 14.67 15.91
CA ILE A 171 -8.53 14.45 16.08
C ILE A 171 -8.13 13.08 15.52
N LEU A 172 -8.94 12.05 15.75
CA LEU A 172 -8.68 10.72 15.21
C LEU A 172 -8.69 10.71 13.68
N VAL A 173 -9.68 11.33 13.04
CA VAL A 173 -9.75 11.43 11.56
C VAL A 173 -8.51 12.13 11.00
N ILE A 174 -8.09 13.23 11.64
CA ILE A 174 -6.90 13.99 11.22
C ILE A 174 -5.64 13.15 11.35
N VAL A 175 -5.42 12.50 12.51
CA VAL A 175 -4.26 11.65 12.75
C VAL A 175 -4.27 10.44 11.81
N LEU A 176 -5.43 9.80 11.62
CA LEU A 176 -5.58 8.65 10.73
C LEU A 176 -5.25 9.02 9.28
N GLY A 177 -5.76 10.16 8.80
CA GLY A 177 -5.49 10.68 7.45
C GLY A 177 -4.03 11.06 7.24
N LEU A 178 -3.46 11.91 8.10
CA LEU A 178 -2.07 12.35 7.99
C LEU A 178 -1.10 11.17 8.00
N THR A 179 -1.27 10.26 8.96
CA THR A 179 -0.40 9.08 9.05
C THR A 179 -0.64 8.13 7.88
N ASN A 180 -1.86 8.02 7.33
CA ASN A 180 -2.17 7.17 6.17
C ASN A 180 -1.38 7.64 4.96
N GLY A 181 -1.54 8.91 4.61
CA GLY A 181 -0.86 9.50 3.47
C GLY A 181 0.65 9.44 3.61
N TYR A 182 1.17 9.78 4.79
CA TYR A 182 2.61 9.82 5.05
C TYR A 182 3.25 8.44 4.97
N LEU A 183 2.78 7.47 5.76
CA LEU A 183 3.39 6.13 5.84
C LEU A 183 3.21 5.33 4.55
N PHE A 184 2.04 5.45 3.91
CA PHE A 184 1.77 4.79 2.63
C PHE A 184 2.72 5.30 1.55
N ALA A 185 2.77 6.62 1.34
CA ALA A 185 3.61 7.20 0.29
C ALA A 185 5.09 6.95 0.56
N LEU A 186 5.54 7.09 1.81
CA LEU A 186 6.90 6.79 2.20
C LEU A 186 7.28 5.33 1.89
N SER A 187 6.38 4.38 2.15
CA SER A 187 6.63 2.95 1.89
C SER A 187 6.65 2.64 0.40
N MET A 188 5.76 3.24 -0.40
CA MET A 188 5.74 3.09 -1.85
C MET A 188 6.98 3.71 -2.51
N MET A 189 7.48 4.84 -2.00
CA MET A 189 8.70 5.48 -2.51
C MET A 189 9.96 4.66 -2.19
N HIS A 190 10.04 4.08 -0.98
CA HIS A 190 11.18 3.25 -0.60
C HIS A 190 11.13 1.84 -1.19
N GLY A 191 9.95 1.34 -1.55
CA GLY A 191 9.73 -0.05 -1.96
C GLY A 191 10.66 -0.52 -3.09
N PRO A 192 10.72 0.16 -4.25
CA PRO A 192 11.58 -0.24 -5.37
C PRO A 192 13.08 -0.24 -5.02
N SER A 193 13.49 0.51 -4.00
CA SER A 193 14.89 0.55 -3.59
C SER A 193 15.36 -0.78 -2.97
N PHE A 194 14.45 -1.61 -2.44
CA PHE A 194 14.78 -2.90 -1.83
C PHE A 194 14.99 -4.03 -2.84
N ALA A 195 14.56 -3.83 -4.09
CA ALA A 195 14.74 -4.84 -5.13
C ALA A 195 16.15 -4.79 -5.74
N SER A 196 16.59 -5.95 -6.21
CA SER A 196 17.85 -6.09 -6.95
C SER A 196 17.89 -5.18 -8.21
N PRO A 197 19.06 -4.64 -8.60
CA PRO A 197 19.20 -3.82 -9.81
C PRO A 197 18.59 -4.52 -11.03
N GLY A 198 17.85 -3.78 -11.87
CA GLY A 198 17.14 -4.32 -13.04
C GLY A 198 15.76 -4.93 -12.76
N HIS A 199 15.34 -5.06 -11.50
CA HIS A 199 14.02 -5.64 -11.12
C HIS A 199 13.04 -4.61 -10.52
N SER A 200 13.25 -3.32 -10.76
CA SER A 200 12.42 -2.23 -10.21
C SER A 200 10.96 -2.30 -10.66
N GLU A 201 10.71 -2.74 -11.89
CA GLU A 201 9.36 -2.95 -12.43
C GLU A 201 8.60 -4.04 -11.66
N SER A 202 9.25 -5.20 -11.46
CA SER A 202 8.70 -6.32 -10.68
C SER A 202 8.48 -5.95 -9.21
N ALA A 203 9.32 -5.07 -8.65
CA ALA A 203 9.16 -4.54 -7.31
C ALA A 203 7.90 -3.67 -7.17
N GLY A 204 7.62 -2.82 -8.17
CA GLY A 204 6.39 -2.04 -8.24
C GLY A 204 5.14 -2.94 -8.30
N LEU A 205 5.22 -4.02 -9.08
CA LEU A 205 4.16 -5.03 -9.17
C LEU A 205 3.98 -5.80 -7.85
N ALA A 206 5.06 -6.16 -7.16
CA ALA A 206 4.99 -6.77 -5.84
C ALA A 206 4.28 -5.85 -4.81
N LEU A 207 4.63 -4.56 -4.80
CA LEU A 207 3.99 -3.58 -3.90
C LEU A 207 2.51 -3.37 -4.22
N SER A 208 2.13 -3.36 -5.51
CA SER A 208 0.72 -3.23 -5.90
C SER A 208 -0.12 -4.45 -5.50
N LEU A 209 0.49 -5.64 -5.41
CA LEU A 209 -0.16 -6.82 -4.83
C LEU A 209 -0.39 -6.66 -3.32
N TYR A 210 0.62 -6.24 -2.56
CA TYR A 210 0.45 -5.96 -1.12
C TYR A 210 -0.63 -4.90 -0.88
N LEU A 211 -0.66 -3.86 -1.71
CA LEU A 211 -1.70 -2.84 -1.72
C LEU A 211 -3.08 -3.48 -1.92
N SER A 212 -3.25 -4.28 -2.98
CA SER A 212 -4.53 -4.89 -3.35
C SER A 212 -5.04 -5.84 -2.26
N VAL A 213 -4.16 -6.65 -1.67
CA VAL A 213 -4.48 -7.53 -0.55
C VAL A 213 -4.87 -6.72 0.69
N GLY A 214 -4.16 -5.62 0.97
CA GLY A 214 -4.50 -4.70 2.07
C GLY A 214 -5.86 -4.05 1.90
N LEU A 215 -6.21 -3.63 0.68
CA LEU A 215 -7.53 -3.10 0.35
C LEU A 215 -8.63 -4.14 0.63
N GLY A 216 -8.48 -5.34 0.06
CA GLY A 216 -9.48 -6.41 0.18
C GLY A 216 -9.66 -6.85 1.64
N ALA A 217 -8.56 -7.10 2.35
CA ALA A 217 -8.61 -7.51 3.75
C ALA A 217 -9.19 -6.41 4.66
N GLY A 218 -8.84 -5.15 4.42
CA GLY A 218 -9.35 -4.02 5.20
C GLY A 218 -10.86 -3.86 5.09
N VAL A 219 -11.41 -3.98 3.87
CA VAL A 219 -12.86 -3.92 3.64
C VAL A 219 -13.58 -5.11 4.29
N ALA A 220 -13.03 -6.32 4.17
CA ALA A 220 -13.62 -7.51 4.79
C ALA A 220 -13.70 -7.37 6.32
N VAL A 221 -12.64 -6.87 6.95
CA VAL A 221 -12.61 -6.62 8.40
C VAL A 221 -13.53 -5.46 8.79
N SER A 222 -13.61 -4.40 7.97
CA SER A 222 -14.56 -3.29 8.21
C SER A 222 -16.00 -3.81 8.31
N TYR A 223 -16.40 -4.69 7.39
CA TYR A 223 -17.72 -5.32 7.42
C TYR A 223 -17.93 -6.14 8.70
N GLY A 224 -16.95 -6.95 9.10
CA GLY A 224 -16.99 -7.72 10.34
C GLY A 224 -17.12 -6.84 11.59
N LEU A 225 -16.39 -5.72 11.67
CA LEU A 225 -16.48 -4.76 12.77
C LEU A 225 -17.85 -4.06 12.80
N VAL A 226 -18.38 -3.67 11.64
CA VAL A 226 -19.71 -3.05 11.52
C VAL A 226 -20.82 -4.01 11.95
N LEU A 227 -20.68 -5.30 11.65
CA LEU A 227 -21.63 -6.33 12.06
C LEU A 227 -21.61 -6.58 13.57
N LEU A 228 -20.44 -6.41 14.20
CA LEU A 228 -20.26 -6.60 15.63
C LEU A 228 -20.74 -5.39 16.48
N LEU A 229 -20.85 -4.20 15.87
CA LEU A 229 -21.22 -2.91 16.51
C LEU A 229 -22.67 -2.50 16.23
#